data_AF-A0A950Y6L1-F1
#
_entry.id   AF-A0A950Y6L1-F1
#
_cell.length_a   1.000
_cell.length_b   1.000
_cell.length_c   1.000
_cell.angle_alpha   90.00
_cell.angle_beta   90.00
_cell.angle_gamma   90.00
#
_symmetry.space_group_name_H-M   'P 1'
#
loop_
_entity.id
_entity.type
_entity.pdbx_description
1 polymer ?
#
loop_
_entity_poly.entity_id
_entity_poly.type
_entity_poly.pdbx_seq_one_letter_code
_entity_poly.pdbx_strand_id
1 'polypeptide(L)'
;TVTFTSYFNRGYYQSWNFTIQHEFSPTLLAQVAYVGTHGVHIDMNVNINGAAPGTGTAGRQLYPYITSDMNEIEPFGDMTYNALEASVRHRIGPSIIGASYTFSKAIDNMNGDNNDASLFRAYPVSFSLDKQIAGFDRAHNFQFYAVYDLPFGKGHTWLNQGLTSWILGNWELTTSLSRESGLPFGVGTSAAVNAGGQSNSAEQINPVVQIFGGHDLTHPYFDGSAFANPPPNTLGNTGRYLGGVFGPGLFQMNAAISRIFPFKEGRITFQLQGEAYNLTNTVVFANPGSTSGATANCCWSTGANGITNYNSFGVITGTQSTPRYLVVAGYLRF
;
A
#
# COMPACT_ATOMS: atom_id res chain seq x y z
N THR A 1 3.49 -27.47 -13.98
CA THR A 1 4.45 -28.21 -13.13
C THR A 1 5.47 -27.24 -12.59
N VAL A 2 5.90 -27.38 -11.33
CA VAL A 2 7.00 -26.62 -10.73
C VAL A 2 8.19 -27.56 -10.55
N THR A 3 9.37 -27.16 -11.01
CA THR A 3 10.62 -27.92 -10.89
C THR A 3 11.71 -27.09 -10.21
N PHE A 4 12.83 -27.73 -9.85
CA PHE A 4 14.00 -27.10 -9.28
C PHE A 4 15.24 -27.47 -10.09
N THR A 5 16.20 -26.54 -10.13
CA THR A 5 17.50 -26.80 -10.74
C THR A 5 18.24 -27.90 -9.95
N SER A 6 19.07 -28.69 -10.63
CA SER A 6 19.93 -29.69 -9.97
C SER A 6 21.03 -29.06 -9.12
N TYR A 7 21.40 -27.80 -9.40
CA TYR A 7 22.39 -27.02 -8.65
C TYR A 7 21.79 -25.66 -8.29
N PHE A 8 21.32 -25.56 -7.05
CA PHE A 8 20.63 -24.36 -6.57
C PHE A 8 21.60 -23.33 -6.00
N ASN A 9 21.66 -22.13 -6.61
CA ASN A 9 22.39 -20.99 -6.04
C ASN A 9 21.41 -20.11 -5.28
N ARG A 10 21.55 -20.05 -3.95
CA ARG A 10 20.61 -19.33 -3.10
C ARG A 10 20.86 -17.82 -3.15
N GLY A 11 19.79 -17.06 -3.32
CA GLY A 11 19.82 -15.60 -3.18
C GLY A 11 20.19 -15.13 -1.78
N TYR A 12 20.46 -13.83 -1.67
CA TYR A 12 20.76 -13.18 -0.41
C TYR A 12 20.22 -11.75 -0.36
N TYR A 13 20.05 -11.24 0.86
CA TYR A 13 19.70 -9.85 1.12
C TYR A 13 20.92 -9.09 1.65
N GLN A 14 21.14 -7.91 1.11
CA GLN A 14 22.06 -6.92 1.65
C GLN A 14 21.21 -5.82 2.27
N SER A 15 21.40 -5.56 3.56
CA SER A 15 20.72 -4.47 4.25
C SER A 15 21.72 -3.56 4.93
N TRP A 16 21.46 -2.26 4.86
CA TRP A 16 22.25 -1.23 5.52
C TRP A 16 21.32 -0.19 6.12
N ASN A 17 21.73 0.39 7.24
CA ASN A 17 21.05 1.53 7.80
C ASN A 17 22.07 2.51 8.39
N PHE A 18 21.70 3.78 8.38
CA PHE A 18 22.44 4.85 9.04
C PHE A 18 21.47 5.71 9.81
N THR A 19 21.70 5.87 11.11
CA THR A 19 20.77 6.54 12.02
C THR A 19 21.47 7.63 12.80
N ILE A 20 20.85 8.82 12.86
CA ILE A 20 21.21 9.91 13.76
C ILE A 20 20.04 10.11 14.72
N GLN A 21 20.34 10.10 16.02
CA GLN A 21 19.38 10.37 17.07
C GLN A 21 19.88 11.55 17.92
N HIS A 22 18.99 12.47 18.25
CA HIS A 22 19.30 13.63 19.08
C HIS A 22 18.23 13.86 20.14
N GLU A 23 18.69 14.00 21.38
CA GLU A 23 17.87 14.44 22.51
C GLU A 23 17.99 15.96 22.64
N PHE A 24 16.96 16.69 22.21
CA PHE A 24 16.92 18.16 22.27
C PHE A 24 16.63 18.68 23.69
N SER A 25 16.01 17.85 24.53
CA SER A 25 15.77 18.08 25.95
C SER A 25 15.47 16.74 26.63
N PRO A 26 15.45 16.66 27.97
CA PRO A 26 15.10 15.43 28.69
C PRO A 26 13.73 14.82 28.33
N THR A 27 12.88 15.57 27.61
CA THR A 27 11.56 15.12 27.18
C THR A 27 11.35 15.17 25.67
N LEU A 28 12.32 15.58 24.85
CA LEU A 28 12.18 15.68 23.40
C LEU A 28 13.30 14.93 22.69
N LEU A 29 12.91 13.86 21.98
CA LEU A 29 13.79 13.01 21.19
C LEU A 29 13.39 13.06 19.74
N ALA A 30 14.35 13.25 18.83
CA ALA A 30 14.15 13.04 17.41
C ALA A 30 15.19 12.08 16.83
N GLN A 31 14.82 11.40 15.77
CA GLN A 31 15.66 10.47 15.05
C GLN A 31 15.41 10.58 13.55
N VAL A 32 16.47 10.49 12.76
CA VAL A 32 16.41 10.32 11.32
C VAL A 32 17.28 9.14 10.92
N ALA A 33 16.76 8.25 10.09
CA ALA A 33 17.46 7.08 9.59
C ALA A 33 17.31 7.00 8.07
N TYR A 34 18.36 6.53 7.41
CA TYR A 34 18.28 5.97 6.06
C TYR A 34 18.36 4.46 6.17
N VAL A 35 17.44 3.74 5.52
CA VAL A 35 17.34 2.28 5.50
C VAL A 35 17.34 1.82 4.05
N GLY A 36 18.22 0.88 3.72
CA GLY A 36 18.31 0.29 2.40
C GLY A 36 18.35 -1.24 2.48
N THR A 37 17.65 -1.89 1.55
CA THR A 37 17.70 -3.33 1.36
C THR A 37 17.79 -3.64 -0.14
N HIS A 38 18.70 -4.52 -0.52
CA HIS A 38 18.85 -5.04 -1.86
C HIS A 38 18.83 -6.57 -1.82
N GLY A 39 17.80 -7.16 -2.41
CA GLY A 39 17.69 -8.60 -2.61
C GLY A 39 18.30 -8.98 -3.95
N VAL A 40 19.31 -9.85 -3.92
CA VAL A 40 20.01 -10.34 -5.10
C VAL A 40 19.71 -11.81 -5.28
N HIS A 41 19.29 -12.19 -6.49
CA HIS A 41 19.05 -13.59 -6.84
C HIS A 41 18.03 -14.27 -5.93
N ILE A 42 17.06 -13.51 -5.43
CA ILE A 42 16.02 -14.04 -4.57
C ILE A 42 15.24 -15.08 -5.37
N ASP A 43 15.01 -16.22 -4.75
CA ASP A 43 14.25 -17.31 -5.36
C ASP A 43 12.91 -16.77 -5.86
N MET A 44 12.48 -17.19 -7.05
CA MET A 44 11.16 -16.91 -7.59
C MET A 44 10.74 -17.95 -8.61
N ASN A 45 9.44 -18.11 -8.82
CA ASN A 45 8.94 -18.93 -9.93
C ASN A 45 9.19 -18.22 -11.27
N VAL A 46 9.72 -18.95 -12.24
CA VAL A 46 9.95 -18.48 -13.62
C VAL A 46 9.37 -19.51 -14.58
N ASN A 47 8.57 -19.07 -15.54
CA ASN A 47 8.11 -19.97 -16.60
C ASN A 47 9.19 -20.12 -17.66
N ILE A 48 9.95 -21.21 -17.58
CA ILE A 48 11.07 -21.52 -18.48
C ILE A 48 10.62 -21.98 -19.88
N ASN A 49 9.32 -22.08 -20.11
CA ASN A 49 8.73 -22.51 -21.38
C ASN A 49 7.87 -21.41 -22.02
N GLY A 50 8.28 -20.15 -21.86
CA GLY A 50 7.64 -19.00 -22.49
C GLY A 50 7.70 -19.06 -24.02
N ALA A 51 6.75 -18.40 -24.69
CA ALA A 51 6.73 -18.23 -26.13
C ALA A 51 6.84 -16.76 -26.54
N ALA A 52 7.43 -16.49 -27.70
CA ALA A 52 7.41 -15.15 -28.29
C ALA A 52 5.97 -14.77 -28.70
N PRO A 53 5.62 -13.47 -28.69
CA PRO A 53 4.32 -12.98 -29.15
C PRO A 53 3.92 -13.54 -30.53
N GLY A 54 2.69 -14.02 -30.65
CA GLY A 54 2.14 -14.57 -31.89
C GLY A 54 2.54 -15.99 -32.27
N THR A 55 3.52 -16.58 -31.59
CA THR A 55 4.05 -17.90 -31.97
C THR A 55 3.27 -19.08 -31.37
N GLY A 56 2.43 -18.82 -30.38
CA GLY A 56 1.60 -19.82 -29.71
C GLY A 56 2.41 -20.97 -29.13
N THR A 57 1.80 -22.16 -29.08
CA THR A 57 2.44 -23.37 -28.56
C THR A 57 3.70 -23.77 -29.33
N ALA A 58 3.73 -23.51 -30.65
CA ALA A 58 4.86 -23.90 -31.50
C ALA A 58 6.13 -23.07 -31.27
N GLY A 59 6.00 -21.85 -30.72
CA GLY A 59 7.16 -21.01 -30.38
C GLY A 59 7.57 -21.05 -28.91
N ARG A 60 7.04 -22.00 -28.14
CA ARG A 60 7.52 -22.28 -26.78
C ARG A 60 8.95 -22.82 -26.82
N GLN A 61 9.79 -22.39 -25.88
CA GLN A 61 11.22 -22.73 -25.83
C GLN A 61 11.52 -24.23 -25.74
N LEU A 62 10.62 -25.03 -25.14
CA LEU A 62 10.76 -26.47 -24.95
C LEU A 62 9.86 -27.30 -25.90
N TYR A 63 9.26 -26.68 -26.92
CA TYR A 63 8.50 -27.39 -27.96
C TYR A 63 9.44 -28.27 -28.81
N PRO A 64 9.03 -29.47 -29.28
CA PRO A 64 7.72 -30.11 -29.10
C PRO A 64 7.59 -30.95 -27.82
N TYR A 65 8.64 -31.03 -27.00
CA TYR A 65 8.68 -31.91 -25.84
C TYR A 65 7.69 -31.48 -24.75
N ILE A 66 7.50 -30.17 -24.56
CA ILE A 66 6.55 -29.60 -23.60
C ILE A 66 5.72 -28.51 -24.30
N THR A 67 4.41 -28.68 -24.31
CA THR A 67 3.45 -27.80 -25.00
C THR A 67 2.66 -26.87 -24.05
N SER A 68 2.89 -26.98 -22.75
CA SER A 68 2.23 -26.20 -21.69
C SER A 68 3.25 -25.40 -20.88
N ASP A 69 2.76 -24.59 -19.93
CA ASP A 69 3.62 -23.85 -19.01
C ASP A 69 4.42 -24.80 -18.11
N MET A 70 5.71 -24.50 -17.98
CA MET A 70 6.62 -25.19 -17.07
C MET A 70 7.31 -24.13 -16.23
N ASN A 71 7.08 -24.17 -14.93
CA ASN A 71 7.69 -23.24 -13.99
C ASN A 71 8.87 -23.91 -13.32
N GLU A 72 9.92 -23.15 -13.10
CA GLU A 72 11.10 -23.52 -12.33
C GLU A 72 11.34 -22.47 -11.25
N ILE A 73 11.77 -22.90 -10.07
CA ILE A 73 12.24 -21.96 -9.05
C ILE A 73 13.67 -21.57 -9.38
N GLU A 74 13.84 -20.32 -9.77
CA GLU A 74 15.12 -19.74 -10.20
C GLU A 74 15.56 -18.60 -9.28
N PRO A 75 16.88 -18.40 -9.12
CA PRO A 75 17.45 -17.25 -8.43
C PRO A 75 17.38 -15.96 -9.29
N PHE A 76 16.18 -15.62 -9.78
CA PHE A 76 15.93 -14.54 -10.75
C PHE A 76 15.46 -13.24 -10.08
N GLY A 77 14.99 -13.31 -8.84
CA GLY A 77 14.41 -12.18 -8.11
C GLY A 77 15.44 -11.09 -7.82
N ASP A 78 15.05 -9.86 -8.11
CA ASP A 78 15.78 -8.65 -7.80
C ASP A 78 14.80 -7.67 -7.14
N MET A 79 15.16 -7.18 -5.96
CA MET A 79 14.39 -6.16 -5.28
C MET A 79 15.29 -5.11 -4.63
N THR A 80 14.84 -3.87 -4.63
CA THR A 80 15.53 -2.75 -3.98
C THR A 80 14.52 -1.94 -3.19
N TYR A 81 14.80 -1.70 -1.91
CA TYR A 81 14.07 -0.79 -1.04
C TYR A 81 15.02 0.27 -0.51
N ASN A 82 14.60 1.53 -0.57
CA ASN A 82 15.29 2.66 0.06
C ASN A 82 14.28 3.51 0.80
N ALA A 83 14.61 3.93 2.01
CA ALA A 83 13.76 4.78 2.82
C ALA A 83 14.54 5.80 3.64
N LEU A 84 13.99 7.00 3.73
CA LEU A 84 14.29 7.98 4.76
C LEU A 84 13.18 7.90 5.82
N GLU A 85 13.55 7.59 7.05
CA GLU A 85 12.64 7.47 8.18
C GLU A 85 12.97 8.56 9.20
N ALA A 86 11.99 9.38 9.54
CA ALA A 86 12.11 10.40 10.57
C ALA A 86 11.08 10.14 11.67
N SER A 87 11.48 10.32 12.93
CA SER A 87 10.56 10.26 14.06
C SER A 87 10.87 11.32 15.10
N VAL A 88 9.83 11.77 15.79
CA VAL A 88 9.93 12.68 16.92
C VAL A 88 9.00 12.19 18.02
N ARG A 89 9.46 12.29 19.26
CA ARG A 89 8.70 11.93 20.45
C ARG A 89 8.91 12.97 21.53
N HIS A 90 7.82 13.49 22.05
CA HIS A 90 7.80 14.45 23.14
C HIS A 90 7.00 13.93 24.32
N ARG A 91 7.55 14.06 25.53
CA ARG A 91 6.85 13.76 26.79
C ARG A 91 6.49 15.07 27.49
N ILE A 92 5.25 15.17 27.97
CA ILE A 92 4.75 16.32 28.72
C ILE A 92 4.16 15.79 30.03
N GLY A 93 4.97 15.71 31.08
CA GLY A 93 4.58 15.05 32.33
C GLY A 93 4.21 13.57 32.08
N PRO A 94 2.98 13.13 32.41
CA PRO A 94 2.52 11.77 32.12
C PRO A 94 2.16 11.55 30.63
N SER A 95 1.98 12.62 29.85
CA SER A 95 1.54 12.55 28.46
C SER A 95 2.69 12.30 27.47
N ILE A 96 2.33 11.72 26.32
CA ILE A 96 3.25 11.43 25.22
C ILE A 96 2.63 11.82 23.88
N ILE A 97 3.42 12.47 23.03
CA ILE A 97 3.06 12.80 21.66
C ILE A 97 4.20 12.33 20.76
N GLY A 98 3.88 11.71 19.64
CA GLY A 98 4.86 11.29 18.67
C GLY A 98 4.36 11.34 17.24
N ALA A 99 5.31 11.48 16.33
CA ALA A 99 5.07 11.39 14.91
C ALA A 99 6.22 10.64 14.24
N SER A 100 5.92 9.89 13.19
CA SER A 100 6.90 9.28 12.31
C SER A 100 6.51 9.50 10.85
N TYR A 101 7.52 9.64 10.02
CA TYR A 101 7.38 9.83 8.59
C TYR A 101 8.41 8.99 7.86
N THR A 102 7.93 8.18 6.91
CA THR A 102 8.76 7.39 6.01
C THR A 102 8.54 7.91 4.60
N PHE A 103 9.64 8.31 3.95
CA PHE A 103 9.70 8.53 2.51
C PHE A 103 10.47 7.36 1.89
N SER A 104 9.80 6.50 1.13
CA SER A 104 10.42 5.26 0.65
C SER A 104 10.17 5.01 -0.84
N LYS A 105 10.93 4.07 -1.38
CA LYS A 105 10.74 3.52 -2.72
C LYS A 105 11.17 2.06 -2.74
N ALA A 106 10.24 1.18 -3.11
CA ALA A 106 10.45 -0.23 -3.42
C ALA A 106 10.31 -0.49 -4.92
N ILE A 107 11.24 -1.26 -5.47
CA ILE A 107 11.23 -1.75 -6.85
C ILE A 107 11.51 -3.25 -6.80
N ASP A 108 10.76 -4.05 -7.54
CA ASP A 108 11.02 -5.48 -7.72
C ASP A 108 10.62 -5.95 -9.12
N ASN A 109 11.02 -7.18 -9.46
CA ASN A 109 10.56 -7.92 -10.64
C ASN A 109 9.60 -9.08 -10.28
N MET A 110 9.13 -9.17 -9.04
CA MET A 110 8.33 -10.29 -8.52
C MET A 110 6.84 -10.00 -8.69
N ASN A 111 6.19 -10.73 -9.60
CA ASN A 111 4.78 -10.52 -9.89
C ASN A 111 3.91 -10.71 -8.63
N GLY A 112 2.93 -9.84 -8.40
CA GLY A 112 2.06 -9.91 -7.23
C GLY A 112 2.78 -9.80 -5.87
N ASP A 113 4.03 -9.33 -5.88
CA ASP A 113 4.86 -9.04 -4.71
C ASP A 113 5.04 -10.24 -3.76
N ASN A 114 4.97 -11.45 -4.30
CA ASN A 114 5.23 -12.68 -3.58
C ASN A 114 6.14 -13.58 -4.41
N ASN A 115 6.86 -14.46 -3.72
CA ASN A 115 7.83 -15.39 -4.33
C ASN A 115 7.13 -16.54 -5.10
N ASP A 116 5.85 -16.77 -4.81
CA ASP A 116 5.10 -17.90 -5.38
C ASP A 116 4.58 -17.63 -6.80
N ALA A 117 4.46 -16.36 -7.20
CA ALA A 117 3.99 -15.97 -8.52
C ALA A 117 5.12 -15.96 -9.56
N SER A 118 4.80 -16.36 -10.79
CA SER A 118 5.75 -16.32 -11.90
C SER A 118 6.01 -14.90 -12.38
N LEU A 119 7.16 -14.65 -13.03
CA LEU A 119 7.42 -13.41 -13.78
C LEU A 119 6.19 -12.94 -14.56
N PHE A 120 5.97 -11.62 -14.57
CA PHE A 120 4.85 -11.04 -15.31
C PHE A 120 5.00 -11.33 -16.81
N ARG A 121 6.22 -11.27 -17.36
CA ARG A 121 6.55 -11.66 -18.74
C ARG A 121 7.71 -12.63 -18.81
N ALA A 122 7.43 -13.92 -18.94
CA ALA A 122 8.45 -14.97 -18.88
C ALA A 122 9.39 -15.10 -20.11
N TYR A 123 9.27 -14.25 -21.15
CA TYR A 123 10.04 -14.40 -22.40
C TYR A 123 11.20 -13.40 -22.40
N PRO A 124 12.45 -13.80 -22.70
CA PRO A 124 13.64 -13.00 -22.38
C PRO A 124 13.67 -11.56 -22.92
N VAL A 125 13.08 -11.29 -24.09
CA VAL A 125 13.04 -9.93 -24.67
C VAL A 125 12.15 -8.96 -23.89
N SER A 126 11.34 -9.47 -22.96
CA SER A 126 10.30 -8.73 -22.25
C SER A 126 10.60 -8.53 -20.75
N PHE A 127 11.65 -9.16 -20.21
CA PHE A 127 12.02 -9.07 -18.79
C PHE A 127 12.31 -7.65 -18.31
N SER A 128 12.73 -6.76 -19.21
CA SER A 128 13.00 -5.36 -18.89
C SER A 128 11.77 -4.63 -18.34
N LEU A 129 10.56 -5.10 -18.66
CA LEU A 129 9.31 -4.51 -18.20
C LEU A 129 8.76 -5.15 -16.91
N ASP A 130 9.36 -6.24 -16.43
CA ASP A 130 8.96 -6.90 -15.19
C ASP A 130 9.44 -6.13 -13.95
N LYS A 131 10.61 -5.49 -14.03
CA LYS A 131 11.15 -4.68 -12.94
C LYS A 131 10.42 -3.35 -12.85
N GLN A 132 9.55 -3.21 -11.87
CA GLN A 132 8.68 -2.05 -11.66
C GLN A 132 8.66 -1.63 -10.20
N ILE A 133 7.99 -0.51 -9.89
CA ILE A 133 7.64 -0.17 -8.51
C ILE A 133 6.89 -1.35 -7.89
N ALA A 134 7.26 -1.75 -6.68
CA ALA A 134 6.60 -2.86 -5.98
C ALA A 134 5.14 -2.53 -5.69
N GLY A 135 4.23 -3.51 -5.72
CA GLY A 135 2.80 -3.28 -5.52
C GLY A 135 2.42 -2.84 -4.10
N PHE A 136 3.29 -3.09 -3.11
CA PHE A 136 3.20 -2.58 -1.74
C PHE A 136 3.91 -1.24 -1.52
N ASP A 137 4.52 -0.64 -2.55
CA ASP A 137 5.24 0.62 -2.41
C ASP A 137 4.30 1.75 -1.99
N ARG A 138 4.69 2.46 -0.94
CA ARG A 138 4.07 3.71 -0.53
C ARG A 138 5.14 4.76 -0.34
N ALA A 139 5.24 5.66 -1.32
CA ALA A 139 6.19 6.75 -1.32
C ALA A 139 6.18 7.56 -0.02
N HIS A 140 5.00 7.86 0.54
CA HIS A 140 4.87 8.63 1.78
C HIS A 140 4.01 7.87 2.79
N ASN A 141 4.55 7.67 3.99
CA ASN A 141 3.81 7.12 5.12
C ASN A 141 4.01 8.01 6.35
N PHE A 142 2.95 8.68 6.79
CA PHE A 142 2.94 9.51 7.98
C PHE A 142 2.06 8.89 9.05
N GLN A 143 2.60 8.76 10.25
CA GLN A 143 1.91 8.25 11.43
C GLN A 143 2.05 9.26 12.56
N PHE A 144 0.95 9.51 13.26
CA PHE A 144 0.92 10.37 14.43
C PHE A 144 0.16 9.66 15.55
N TYR A 145 0.64 9.81 16.77
CA TYR A 145 -0.04 9.32 17.96
C TYR A 145 0.12 10.30 19.12
N ALA A 146 -0.91 10.37 19.96
CA ALA A 146 -0.88 11.13 21.19
C ALA A 146 -1.69 10.41 22.28
N VAL A 147 -1.13 10.38 23.49
CA VAL A 147 -1.84 10.07 24.73
C VAL A 147 -1.65 11.28 25.63
N TYR A 148 -2.73 12.04 25.83
CA TYR A 148 -2.70 13.34 26.46
C TYR A 148 -3.62 13.38 27.68
N ASP A 149 -3.02 13.52 28.85
CA ASP A 149 -3.72 13.74 30.10
C ASP A 149 -4.08 15.22 30.19
N LEU A 150 -5.37 15.52 30.31
CA LEU A 150 -5.79 16.90 30.42
C LEU A 150 -5.23 17.54 31.69
N PRO A 151 -4.74 18.80 31.64
CA PRO A 151 -4.08 19.46 32.77
C PRO A 151 -5.05 19.96 33.84
N PHE A 152 -6.24 19.37 33.94
CA PHE A 152 -7.30 19.76 34.85
C PHE A 152 -7.48 18.74 35.97
N GLY A 153 -7.91 19.18 37.16
CA GLY A 153 -8.22 18.29 38.27
C GLY A 153 -7.21 18.34 39.42
N LYS A 154 -7.52 17.62 40.51
CA LYS A 154 -6.68 17.58 41.70
C LYS A 154 -5.29 17.03 41.35
N GLY A 155 -4.23 17.76 41.68
CA GLY A 155 -2.85 17.37 41.38
C GLY A 155 -2.33 17.84 40.01
N HIS A 156 -3.17 18.48 39.18
CA HIS A 156 -2.76 19.08 37.91
C HIS A 156 -2.58 20.60 38.02
N THR A 157 -2.02 21.19 36.96
CA THR A 157 -1.64 22.61 36.90
C THR A 157 -2.83 23.56 36.85
N TRP A 158 -3.96 23.17 36.22
CA TRP A 158 -5.13 24.03 36.03
C TRP A 158 -6.37 23.47 36.76
N LEU A 159 -7.26 24.36 37.21
CA LEU A 159 -8.56 24.01 37.83
C LEU A 159 -8.45 22.88 38.88
N ASN A 160 -7.57 23.05 39.87
CA ASN A 160 -7.15 22.01 40.81
C ASN A 160 -7.93 21.96 42.14
N GLN A 161 -8.94 22.83 42.33
CA GLN A 161 -9.75 22.91 43.54
C GLN A 161 -11.26 23.01 43.24
N GLY A 162 -12.09 22.62 44.21
CA GLY A 162 -13.54 22.76 44.14
C GLY A 162 -14.26 21.75 43.23
N LEU A 163 -15.56 21.99 43.02
CA LEU A 163 -16.46 21.12 42.25
C LEU A 163 -16.03 20.99 40.77
N THR A 164 -15.49 22.08 40.21
CA THR A 164 -14.97 22.15 38.83
C THR A 164 -13.77 21.23 38.63
N SER A 165 -12.88 21.11 39.62
CA SER A 165 -11.76 20.18 39.61
C SER A 165 -12.19 18.71 39.59
N TRP A 166 -13.28 18.39 40.28
CA TRP A 166 -13.85 17.04 40.26
C TRP A 166 -14.48 16.70 38.91
N ILE A 167 -15.16 17.65 38.26
CA ILE A 167 -15.82 17.47 36.96
C ILE A 167 -14.81 17.39 35.80
N LEU A 168 -13.76 18.18 35.84
CA LEU A 168 -12.81 18.34 34.73
C LEU A 168 -11.54 17.49 34.89
N GLY A 169 -11.35 16.82 36.03
CA GLY A 169 -10.18 15.97 36.27
C GLY A 169 -10.25 14.56 35.68
N ASN A 170 -9.08 13.93 35.58
CA ASN A 170 -8.88 12.52 35.19
C ASN A 170 -9.34 12.16 33.78
N TRP A 171 -9.22 13.10 32.85
CA TRP A 171 -9.49 12.85 31.44
C TRP A 171 -8.21 12.53 30.71
N GLU A 172 -8.25 11.49 29.89
CA GLU A 172 -7.19 11.11 28.97
C GLU A 172 -7.74 11.11 27.54
N LEU A 173 -7.03 11.78 26.64
CA LEU A 173 -7.31 11.78 25.22
C LEU A 173 -6.24 10.96 24.50
N THR A 174 -6.64 9.89 23.85
CA THR A 174 -5.80 9.10 22.94
C THR A 174 -6.20 9.41 21.50
N THR A 175 -5.22 9.57 20.61
CA THR A 175 -5.45 9.79 19.18
C THR A 175 -4.38 9.08 18.38
N SER A 176 -4.79 8.48 17.25
CA SER A 176 -3.89 8.01 16.21
C SER A 176 -4.35 8.49 14.84
N LEU A 177 -3.39 8.79 13.98
CA LEU A 177 -3.61 9.28 12.63
C LEU A 177 -2.61 8.60 11.69
N SER A 178 -3.12 8.04 10.61
CA SER A 178 -2.36 7.43 9.53
C SER A 178 -2.68 8.16 8.23
N ARG A 179 -1.66 8.64 7.53
CA ARG A 179 -1.79 9.22 6.20
C ARG A 179 -0.74 8.65 5.28
N GLU A 180 -1.17 7.97 4.23
CA GLU A 180 -0.28 7.23 3.33
C GLU A 180 -0.57 7.61 1.87
N SER A 181 0.46 7.69 1.04
CA SER A 181 0.30 7.82 -0.42
C SER A 181 -0.36 6.57 -0.99
N GLY A 182 -1.00 6.68 -2.15
CA GLY A 182 -1.65 5.53 -2.79
C GLY A 182 -0.68 4.45 -3.24
N LEU A 183 -1.23 3.27 -3.49
CA LEU A 183 -0.49 2.13 -4.03
C LEU A 183 -0.43 2.24 -5.56
N PRO A 184 0.64 1.73 -6.20
CA PRO A 184 0.66 1.60 -7.65
C PRO A 184 -0.42 0.62 -8.12
N PHE A 185 -0.85 0.76 -9.37
CA PHE A 185 -1.79 -0.16 -10.03
C PHE A 185 -1.40 -0.32 -11.50
N GLY A 186 -1.85 -1.39 -12.13
CA GLY A 186 -1.58 -1.66 -13.55
C GLY A 186 -2.82 -1.44 -14.41
N VAL A 187 -2.64 -1.55 -15.72
CA VAL A 187 -3.74 -1.58 -16.69
C VAL A 187 -3.57 -2.81 -17.59
N GLY A 188 -4.54 -3.72 -17.52
CA GLY A 188 -4.56 -4.96 -18.28
C GLY A 188 -5.10 -4.75 -19.69
N THR A 189 -5.18 -5.82 -20.48
CA THR A 189 -5.76 -5.79 -21.82
C THR A 189 -6.55 -7.05 -22.11
N SER A 190 -7.56 -6.93 -22.96
CA SER A 190 -8.27 -8.08 -23.55
C SER A 190 -7.64 -8.59 -24.85
N ALA A 191 -6.56 -7.97 -25.35
CA ALA A 191 -5.89 -8.38 -26.58
C ALA A 191 -5.20 -9.74 -26.44
N ALA A 192 -5.49 -10.65 -27.37
CA ALA A 192 -4.84 -11.95 -27.43
C ALA A 192 -3.39 -11.81 -27.93
N VAL A 193 -2.44 -12.12 -27.05
CA VAL A 193 -1.00 -12.10 -27.37
C VAL A 193 -0.50 -13.40 -28.02
N ASN A 194 -1.24 -14.50 -27.85
CA ASN A 194 -0.85 -15.84 -28.32
C ASN A 194 0.60 -16.20 -27.94
N ALA A 195 0.94 -15.99 -26.67
CA ALA A 195 2.27 -16.20 -26.12
C ALA A 195 2.16 -16.95 -24.78
N GLY A 196 2.36 -18.26 -24.81
CA GLY A 196 2.34 -19.08 -23.60
C GLY A 196 3.29 -18.53 -22.53
N GLY A 197 2.83 -18.51 -21.27
CA GLY A 197 3.62 -18.00 -20.14
C GLY A 197 3.82 -16.49 -20.07
N GLN A 198 3.19 -15.69 -20.94
CA GLN A 198 3.25 -14.23 -20.88
C GLN A 198 1.94 -13.65 -20.34
N SER A 199 2.02 -12.82 -19.30
CA SER A 199 0.93 -11.88 -19.02
C SER A 199 0.98 -10.72 -20.01
N ASN A 200 -0.17 -10.14 -20.33
CA ASN A 200 -0.25 -8.98 -21.20
C ASN A 200 -0.80 -7.76 -20.44
N SER A 201 -0.48 -6.58 -20.94
CA SER A 201 -0.94 -5.30 -20.40
C SER A 201 -1.34 -4.36 -21.53
N ALA A 202 -1.93 -3.23 -21.19
CA ALA A 202 -2.31 -2.23 -22.17
C ALA A 202 -1.11 -1.58 -22.88
N GLU A 203 -1.37 -1.04 -24.07
CA GLU A 203 -0.48 -0.09 -24.72
C GLU A 203 -0.79 1.31 -24.18
N GLN A 204 0.19 1.96 -23.55
CA GLN A 204 0.10 3.36 -23.19
C GLN A 204 0.43 4.21 -24.43
N ILE A 205 -0.60 4.81 -25.02
CA ILE A 205 -0.52 5.62 -26.23
C ILE A 205 -0.30 7.11 -25.94
N ASN A 206 -0.56 7.55 -24.70
CA ASN A 206 -0.23 8.88 -24.23
C ASN A 206 0.78 8.77 -23.06
N PRO A 207 1.98 9.36 -23.16
CA PRO A 207 2.98 9.30 -22.09
C PRO A 207 2.51 9.98 -20.79
N VAL A 208 1.54 10.89 -20.86
CA VAL A 208 0.98 11.58 -19.70
C VAL A 208 -0.37 10.97 -19.36
N VAL A 209 -0.46 10.32 -18.20
CA VAL A 209 -1.72 9.84 -17.62
C VAL A 209 -2.17 10.85 -16.57
N GLN A 210 -3.22 11.60 -16.86
CA GLN A 210 -3.75 12.58 -15.92
C GLN A 210 -4.56 11.89 -14.81
N ILE A 211 -4.31 12.26 -13.55
CA ILE A 211 -5.19 11.91 -12.42
C ILE A 211 -6.25 13.00 -12.29
N PHE A 212 -7.52 12.63 -12.47
CA PHE A 212 -8.66 13.52 -12.28
C PHE A 212 -9.18 13.50 -10.84
N GLY A 213 -9.00 12.38 -10.12
CA GLY A 213 -9.45 12.21 -8.74
C GLY A 213 -10.94 11.89 -8.58
N GLY A 214 -11.66 11.64 -9.67
CA GLY A 214 -13.04 11.18 -9.63
C GLY A 214 -13.18 9.72 -9.17
N HIS A 215 -14.40 9.28 -8.93
CA HIS A 215 -14.70 7.97 -8.31
C HIS A 215 -15.91 7.26 -8.94
N ASP A 216 -16.41 7.74 -10.07
CA ASP A 216 -17.60 7.17 -10.74
C ASP A 216 -17.42 7.10 -12.26
N LEU A 217 -18.41 6.53 -12.97
CA LEU A 217 -18.35 6.34 -14.42
C LEU A 217 -18.32 7.64 -15.24
N THR A 218 -18.89 8.72 -14.70
CA THR A 218 -18.92 10.05 -15.33
C THR A 218 -17.73 10.92 -14.92
N HIS A 219 -17.13 10.64 -13.77
CA HIS A 219 -15.93 11.28 -13.23
C HIS A 219 -14.88 10.20 -12.93
N PRO A 220 -14.11 9.75 -13.94
CA PRO A 220 -13.10 8.72 -13.73
C PRO A 220 -11.98 9.23 -12.80
N TYR A 221 -11.23 8.28 -12.21
CA TYR A 221 -10.09 8.60 -11.35
C TYR A 221 -8.89 9.09 -12.15
N PHE A 222 -8.66 8.49 -13.32
CA PHE A 222 -7.56 8.83 -14.21
C PHE A 222 -8.00 8.83 -15.68
N ASP A 223 -7.16 9.40 -16.53
CA ASP A 223 -7.36 9.43 -17.98
C ASP A 223 -7.19 8.04 -18.61
N GLY A 224 -8.30 7.31 -18.74
CA GLY A 224 -8.32 6.02 -19.42
C GLY A 224 -8.07 6.11 -20.93
N SER A 225 -8.18 7.30 -21.55
CA SER A 225 -7.91 7.46 -22.99
C SER A 225 -6.41 7.35 -23.33
N ALA A 226 -5.55 7.46 -22.32
CA ALA A 226 -4.11 7.23 -22.45
C ALA A 226 -3.72 5.79 -22.78
N PHE A 227 -4.68 4.85 -22.75
CA PHE A 227 -4.46 3.44 -22.97
C PHE A 227 -5.26 2.90 -24.16
N ALA A 228 -4.65 1.99 -24.92
CA ALA A 228 -5.25 1.23 -26.00
C ALA A 228 -4.95 -0.28 -25.85
N ASN A 229 -5.77 -1.11 -26.48
CA ASN A 229 -5.41 -2.52 -26.64
C ASN A 229 -4.25 -2.61 -27.64
N PRO A 230 -3.17 -3.35 -27.32
CA PRO A 230 -2.12 -3.60 -28.29
C PRO A 230 -2.67 -4.43 -29.47
N PRO A 231 -2.06 -4.35 -30.66
CA PRO A 231 -2.43 -5.21 -31.79
C PRO A 231 -2.42 -6.70 -31.41
N PRO A 232 -3.23 -7.55 -32.09
CA PRO A 232 -3.17 -8.99 -31.89
C PRO A 232 -1.74 -9.51 -32.04
N ASN A 233 -1.36 -10.49 -31.22
CA ASN A 233 -0.03 -11.09 -31.23
C ASN A 233 1.11 -10.14 -30.83
N THR A 234 0.81 -9.04 -30.12
CA THR A 234 1.81 -8.11 -29.58
C THR A 234 1.62 -7.91 -28.08
N LEU A 235 2.73 -7.65 -27.37
CA LEU A 235 2.71 -7.27 -25.96
C LEU A 235 2.51 -5.76 -25.85
N GLY A 236 1.70 -5.31 -24.88
CA GLY A 236 1.61 -3.89 -24.55
C GLY A 236 2.92 -3.35 -23.98
N ASN A 237 3.12 -2.03 -24.11
CA ASN A 237 4.34 -1.35 -23.63
C ASN A 237 4.37 -1.05 -22.12
N THR A 238 3.26 -1.23 -21.39
CA THR A 238 3.22 -1.00 -19.94
C THR A 238 3.82 -2.18 -19.17
N GLY A 239 4.32 -1.93 -17.95
CA GLY A 239 4.75 -2.98 -17.02
C GLY A 239 3.58 -3.60 -16.26
N ARG A 240 3.91 -4.42 -15.24
CA ARG A 240 2.92 -4.96 -14.27
C ARG A 240 2.08 -3.86 -13.61
N TYR A 241 2.75 -2.76 -13.26
CA TYR A 241 2.15 -1.54 -12.72
C TYR A 241 2.54 -0.33 -13.57
N LEU A 242 1.71 0.71 -13.55
CA LEU A 242 1.98 1.95 -14.25
C LEU A 242 3.12 2.72 -13.57
N GLY A 243 4.09 3.17 -14.37
CA GLY A 243 5.18 4.00 -13.88
C GLY A 243 4.68 5.40 -13.52
N GLY A 244 4.73 5.76 -12.23
CA GLY A 244 4.44 7.12 -11.77
C GLY A 244 2.95 7.47 -11.65
N VAL A 245 2.05 6.50 -11.80
CA VAL A 245 0.61 6.67 -11.60
C VAL A 245 0.19 5.83 -10.40
N PHE A 246 -0.38 6.49 -9.38
CA PHE A 246 -0.75 5.86 -8.12
C PHE A 246 -2.24 6.04 -7.87
N GLY A 247 -2.82 5.10 -7.12
CA GLY A 247 -4.21 5.20 -6.72
C GLY A 247 -4.44 6.21 -5.59
N PRO A 248 -5.67 6.24 -5.04
CA PRO A 248 -6.01 7.10 -3.92
C PRO A 248 -5.13 6.83 -2.69
N GLY A 249 -4.77 7.91 -1.98
CA GLY A 249 -4.09 7.80 -0.68
C GLY A 249 -5.02 7.33 0.43
N LEU A 250 -4.42 6.90 1.53
CA LEU A 250 -5.11 6.53 2.76
C LEU A 250 -5.08 7.70 3.75
N PHE A 251 -6.22 7.96 4.38
CA PHE A 251 -6.33 8.83 5.54
C PHE A 251 -7.24 8.17 6.56
N GLN A 252 -6.72 7.91 7.76
CA GLN A 252 -7.49 7.33 8.85
C GLN A 252 -7.12 8.00 10.17
N MET A 253 -8.14 8.44 10.90
CA MET A 253 -7.98 9.02 12.24
C MET A 253 -8.85 8.26 13.23
N ASN A 254 -8.25 7.80 14.32
CA ASN A 254 -8.96 7.19 15.44
C ASN A 254 -8.71 8.03 16.70
N ALA A 255 -9.71 8.11 17.57
CA ALA A 255 -9.56 8.78 18.86
C ALA A 255 -10.33 8.04 19.94
N ALA A 256 -9.80 8.11 21.16
CA ALA A 256 -10.49 7.66 22.35
C ALA A 256 -10.41 8.74 23.41
N ILE A 257 -11.49 8.92 24.14
CA ILE A 257 -11.53 9.76 25.32
C ILE A 257 -11.96 8.91 26.50
N SER A 258 -11.17 8.94 27.58
CA SER A 258 -11.51 8.23 28.80
C SER A 258 -11.53 9.17 29.98
N ARG A 259 -12.33 8.81 30.99
CA ARG A 259 -12.34 9.50 32.28
C ARG A 259 -12.41 8.50 33.42
N ILE A 260 -11.57 8.72 34.43
CA ILE A 260 -11.55 7.91 35.65
C ILE A 260 -12.30 8.64 36.79
N PHE A 261 -13.27 7.95 37.38
CA PHE A 261 -14.03 8.35 38.55
C PHE A 261 -13.55 7.55 39.77
N PRO A 262 -12.74 8.15 40.65
CA PRO A 262 -12.31 7.50 41.88
C PRO A 262 -13.40 7.56 42.96
N PHE A 263 -13.62 6.43 43.62
CA PHE A 263 -14.48 6.27 44.80
C PHE A 263 -13.66 5.71 45.97
N LYS A 264 -14.18 5.85 47.20
CA LYS A 264 -13.54 5.35 48.43
C LYS A 264 -12.04 5.68 48.48
N GLU A 265 -11.71 6.96 48.28
CA GLU A 265 -10.31 7.46 48.28
C GLU A 265 -9.39 6.75 47.26
N GLY A 266 -9.96 6.28 46.14
CA GLY A 266 -9.21 5.63 45.06
C GLY A 266 -9.16 4.10 45.14
N ARG A 267 -9.71 3.47 46.19
CA ARG A 267 -9.79 2.00 46.31
C ARG A 267 -10.75 1.38 45.30
N ILE A 268 -11.71 2.14 44.80
CA ILE A 268 -12.60 1.70 43.73
C ILE A 268 -12.53 2.75 42.62
N THR A 269 -12.33 2.34 41.38
CA THR A 269 -12.33 3.27 40.24
C THR A 269 -13.30 2.79 39.18
N PHE A 270 -14.11 3.71 38.66
CA PHE A 270 -14.89 3.50 37.45
C PHE A 270 -14.27 4.30 36.31
N GLN A 271 -13.97 3.66 35.20
CA GLN A 271 -13.50 4.31 33.99
C GLN A 271 -14.61 4.27 32.95
N LEU A 272 -14.97 5.45 32.43
CA LEU A 272 -15.81 5.58 31.25
C LEU A 272 -14.91 5.87 30.05
N GLN A 273 -15.08 5.14 28.95
CA GLN A 273 -14.29 5.29 27.75
C GLN A 273 -15.21 5.35 26.53
N GLY A 274 -14.99 6.34 25.68
CA GLY A 274 -15.60 6.47 24.37
C GLY A 274 -14.53 6.41 23.29
N GLU A 275 -14.68 5.53 22.32
CA GLU A 275 -13.77 5.36 21.19
C GLU A 275 -14.50 5.70 19.89
N ALA A 276 -13.77 6.31 18.95
CA ALA A 276 -14.21 6.60 17.61
C ALA A 276 -13.15 6.11 16.63
N TYR A 277 -13.53 5.14 15.81
CA TYR A 277 -12.71 4.66 14.70
C TYR A 277 -13.19 5.32 13.42
N ASN A 278 -12.24 5.72 12.56
CA ASN A 278 -12.52 6.61 11.43
C ASN A 278 -13.31 7.86 11.89
N LEU A 279 -12.76 8.58 12.88
CA LEU A 279 -13.38 9.75 13.53
C LEU A 279 -13.89 10.80 12.52
N THR A 280 -13.12 11.06 11.47
CA THR A 280 -13.45 12.03 10.42
C THR A 280 -14.47 11.51 9.41
N ASN A 281 -14.82 10.21 9.48
CA ASN A 281 -15.65 9.52 8.51
C ASN A 281 -15.12 9.68 7.07
N THR A 282 -13.79 9.70 6.92
CA THR A 282 -13.13 9.83 5.63
C THR A 282 -13.18 8.49 4.91
N VAL A 283 -13.57 8.51 3.63
CA VAL A 283 -13.59 7.31 2.79
C VAL A 283 -12.18 7.05 2.26
N VAL A 284 -11.69 5.82 2.46
CA VAL A 284 -10.47 5.33 1.80
C VAL A 284 -10.91 4.51 0.60
N PHE A 285 -10.53 4.97 -0.59
CA PHE A 285 -10.88 4.32 -1.84
C PHE A 285 -9.86 3.23 -2.20
N ALA A 286 -10.32 2.18 -2.89
CA ALA A 286 -9.43 1.19 -3.50
C ALA A 286 -8.79 1.76 -4.78
N ASN A 287 -7.77 1.07 -5.29
CA ASN A 287 -7.20 1.38 -6.60
C ASN A 287 -8.26 1.21 -7.71
N PRO A 288 -8.23 2.06 -8.75
CA PRO A 288 -9.18 1.99 -9.85
C PRO A 288 -9.09 0.65 -10.58
N GLY A 289 -10.23 0.14 -11.04
CA GLY A 289 -10.31 -1.14 -11.74
C GLY A 289 -9.93 -2.38 -10.92
N SER A 290 -9.58 -2.26 -9.63
CA SER A 290 -9.24 -3.41 -8.80
C SER A 290 -10.46 -3.89 -8.00
N THR A 291 -10.96 -5.08 -8.34
CA THR A 291 -11.57 -5.97 -7.35
C THR A 291 -10.47 -6.95 -6.94
N SER A 292 -9.89 -6.74 -5.75
CA SER A 292 -8.99 -7.72 -5.11
C SER A 292 -7.64 -7.96 -5.82
N GLY A 293 -6.91 -6.89 -6.18
CA GLY A 293 -5.53 -7.02 -6.67
C GLY A 293 -5.38 -7.49 -8.14
N ALA A 294 -6.49 -7.77 -8.83
CA ALA A 294 -6.49 -8.01 -10.27
C ALA A 294 -6.45 -6.69 -11.05
N THR A 295 -5.63 -6.64 -12.09
CA THR A 295 -5.54 -5.52 -13.02
C THR A 295 -6.78 -5.47 -13.91
N ALA A 296 -7.55 -4.38 -13.88
CA ALA A 296 -8.67 -4.24 -14.82
C ALA A 296 -8.19 -4.22 -16.26
N ASN A 297 -8.92 -4.93 -17.13
CA ASN A 297 -8.66 -4.91 -18.55
C ASN A 297 -9.17 -3.61 -19.17
N CYS A 298 -8.27 -2.94 -19.87
CA CYS A 298 -8.62 -1.92 -20.84
C CYS A 298 -9.23 -2.59 -22.11
N CYS A 299 -9.77 -1.87 -23.07
CA CYS A 299 -9.76 -0.41 -23.21
C CYS A 299 -11.16 0.12 -23.49
N TRP A 300 -11.27 1.44 -23.51
CA TRP A 300 -12.53 2.12 -23.73
C TRP A 300 -13.14 1.73 -25.08
N SER A 301 -14.46 1.58 -25.10
CA SER A 301 -15.22 1.37 -26.35
C SER A 301 -16.04 2.62 -26.63
N THR A 302 -16.16 2.97 -27.91
CA THR A 302 -17.12 4.01 -28.31
C THR A 302 -18.42 3.31 -28.64
N GLY A 303 -19.47 3.56 -27.86
CA GLY A 303 -20.80 3.06 -28.19
C GLY A 303 -21.32 3.68 -29.48
N ALA A 304 -22.34 3.08 -30.11
CA ALA A 304 -22.94 3.58 -31.35
C ALA A 304 -23.45 5.05 -31.25
N ASN A 305 -23.66 5.55 -30.03
CA ASN A 305 -24.07 6.91 -29.72
C ASN A 305 -22.91 7.90 -29.50
N GLY A 306 -21.66 7.50 -29.77
CA GLY A 306 -20.47 8.36 -29.58
C GLY A 306 -20.01 8.51 -28.13
N ILE A 307 -20.63 7.80 -27.18
CA ILE A 307 -20.25 7.81 -25.76
C ILE A 307 -19.05 6.88 -25.54
N THR A 308 -17.97 7.44 -25.00
CA THR A 308 -16.78 6.68 -24.55
C THR A 308 -17.09 5.95 -23.25
N ASN A 309 -17.14 4.62 -23.29
CA ASN A 309 -17.26 3.78 -22.12
C ASN A 309 -15.87 3.26 -21.73
N TYR A 310 -15.36 3.69 -20.58
CA TYR A 310 -14.07 3.27 -20.02
C TYR A 310 -14.08 1.88 -19.39
N ASN A 311 -15.09 1.02 -19.64
CA ASN A 311 -15.20 -0.35 -19.12
C ASN A 311 -14.88 -0.46 -17.61
N SER A 312 -15.19 0.59 -16.85
CA SER A 312 -14.88 0.73 -15.42
C SER A 312 -13.40 0.58 -15.01
N PHE A 313 -12.43 0.48 -15.95
CA PHE A 313 -11.02 0.34 -15.57
C PHE A 313 -10.41 1.68 -15.10
N GLY A 314 -10.96 2.79 -15.59
CA GLY A 314 -10.59 4.15 -15.20
C GLY A 314 -11.22 4.64 -13.88
N VAL A 315 -12.06 3.83 -13.23
CA VAL A 315 -12.91 4.28 -12.11
C VAL A 315 -12.68 3.47 -10.85
N ILE A 316 -12.95 4.09 -9.71
CA ILE A 316 -12.91 3.43 -8.41
C ILE A 316 -14.22 2.66 -8.21
N THR A 317 -14.13 1.37 -7.94
CA THR A 317 -15.32 0.49 -7.75
C THR A 317 -15.45 -0.05 -6.33
N GLY A 318 -14.58 0.37 -5.40
CA GLY A 318 -14.58 -0.13 -4.03
C GLY A 318 -13.89 0.80 -3.04
N THR A 319 -14.15 0.54 -1.76
CA THR A 319 -13.57 1.25 -0.61
C THR A 319 -12.83 0.26 0.29
N GLN A 320 -11.77 0.72 0.94
CA GLN A 320 -11.00 -0.06 1.92
C GLN A 320 -11.33 0.30 3.37
N SER A 321 -11.96 1.46 3.61
CA SER A 321 -12.35 1.90 4.95
C SER A 321 -13.72 1.37 5.38
N THR A 322 -13.90 1.17 6.68
CA THR A 322 -15.23 1.08 7.29
C THR A 322 -15.79 2.48 7.59
N PRO A 323 -17.13 2.64 7.61
CA PRO A 323 -17.75 3.86 8.13
C PRO A 323 -17.34 4.12 9.58
N ARG A 324 -17.46 5.38 10.02
CA ARG A 324 -17.21 5.73 11.42
C ARG A 324 -18.03 4.85 12.36
N TYR A 325 -17.37 4.22 13.32
CA TYR A 325 -18.04 3.48 14.38
C TYR A 325 -17.55 3.94 15.76
N LEU A 326 -18.50 3.97 16.69
CA LEU A 326 -18.29 4.44 18.05
C LEU A 326 -18.46 3.28 19.02
N VAL A 327 -17.56 3.19 20.00
CA VAL A 327 -17.63 2.19 21.06
C VAL A 327 -17.65 2.93 22.40
N VAL A 328 -18.52 2.50 23.31
CA VAL A 328 -18.55 3.01 24.68
C VAL A 328 -18.36 1.85 25.64
N ALA A 329 -17.39 1.97 26.53
CA ALA A 329 -17.04 0.96 27.52
C ALA A 329 -16.99 1.57 28.93
N GLY A 330 -17.36 0.75 29.90
CA GLY A 330 -17.26 1.07 31.32
C GLY A 330 -16.46 -0.01 32.04
N TYR A 331 -15.45 0.37 32.82
CA TYR A 331 -14.63 -0.56 33.59
C TYR A 331 -14.71 -0.22 35.08
N LEU A 332 -15.01 -1.21 35.93
CA LEU A 332 -14.98 -1.06 37.39
C LEU A 332 -13.79 -1.85 37.94
N ARG A 333 -12.90 -1.19 38.67
CA ARG A 333 -11.73 -1.81 39.34
C ARG A 333 -11.86 -1.61 40.86
N PHE A 334 -11.47 -2.64 41.62
CA PHE A 334 -11.55 -2.73 43.08
C PHE A 334 -10.21 -3.11 43.69
#